data_AF-A0A563VN55-F1
#
_entry.id   AF-A0A563VN55-F1
#
_cell.length_a   1.000
_cell.length_b   1.000
_cell.length_c   1.000
_cell.angle_alpha   90.00
_cell.angle_beta   90.00
_cell.angle_gamma   90.00
#
_symmetry.space_group_name_H-M   'P 1'
#
loop_
_entity.id
_entity.type
_entity.pdbx_description
1 polymer ?
#
loop_
_entity_poly.entity_id
_entity_poly.type
_entity_poly.pdbx_seq_one_letter_code
_entity_poly.pdbx_strand_id
1 'polypeptide(L)'
;MNLQQLETTVDKEAQQPLNARFLTVIANLTPNFAEDEVLLLSYYKQVRATWSTSAIKNLQKATGLKLTNKLNRCRFAIYAAKLQLQLMSSEGCENNQDFHQKQLPVTSFSREEDNNSITPVSEEVFTIEVKEQLLIAQEQIKILESQLQDKESQIESQESQLKQSENFSVLLLTNRLLAPGMPLNGTEESPAMRILGSPKTLTELEANYRELIKREHPDVSPFAEEKAISRFAYMRSLYRITREHWQELKPTVSISQRELEKRMKATVPFSPESFWAMK
;
A
#
# COMPACT_ATOMS: atom_id res chain seq x y z
N MET A 1 5.69 15.01 29.48
CA MET A 1 4.32 14.68 29.92
C MET A 1 4.20 13.18 29.97
N ASN A 2 3.82 12.65 31.11
CA ASN A 2 3.89 11.24 31.48
C ASN A 2 2.78 10.43 30.78
N LEU A 3 3.11 9.32 30.11
CA LEU A 3 2.17 8.46 29.36
C LEU A 3 1.34 7.54 30.28
N GLN A 4 1.58 7.55 31.59
CA GLN A 4 0.99 6.63 32.57
C GLN A 4 -0.38 7.07 33.16
N GLN A 5 -1.03 8.12 32.64
CA GLN A 5 -2.33 8.58 33.18
C GLN A 5 -3.50 8.46 32.20
N LEU A 6 -3.42 7.56 31.22
CA LEU A 6 -4.52 7.23 30.31
C LEU A 6 -5.30 6.02 30.82
N GLU A 7 -5.94 6.15 31.98
CA GLU A 7 -7.00 5.21 32.40
C GLU A 7 -8.26 5.57 31.61
N THR A 8 -8.43 4.93 30.46
CA THR A 8 -9.66 4.97 29.66
C THR A 8 -10.60 3.86 30.10
N THR A 9 -11.73 4.23 30.70
CA THR A 9 -12.89 3.35 30.83
C THR A 9 -13.46 3.06 29.44
N VAL A 10 -13.05 1.92 28.87
CA VAL A 10 -13.63 1.35 27.65
C VAL A 10 -14.85 0.54 28.08
N ASP A 11 -16.05 0.94 27.65
CA ASP A 11 -17.29 0.17 27.90
C ASP A 11 -17.19 -1.22 27.27
N LYS A 12 -17.18 -2.26 28.11
CA LYS A 12 -16.85 -3.65 27.75
C LYS A 12 -18.00 -4.47 27.14
N GLU A 13 -19.22 -3.93 27.04
CA GLU A 13 -20.41 -4.78 26.84
C GLU A 13 -20.99 -4.89 25.41
N ALA A 14 -20.42 -4.24 24.38
CA ALA A 14 -21.06 -4.24 23.05
C ALA A 14 -20.15 -4.47 21.84
N GLN A 15 -18.91 -4.97 22.00
CA GLN A 15 -17.98 -5.09 20.88
C GLN A 15 -17.39 -6.50 20.80
N GLN A 16 -17.59 -7.17 19.66
CA GLN A 16 -16.66 -8.20 19.25
C GLN A 16 -15.27 -7.56 19.24
N PRO A 17 -14.29 -8.10 19.99
CA PRO A 17 -12.96 -7.53 20.02
C PRO A 17 -12.40 -7.58 18.59
N LEU A 18 -12.07 -6.41 18.05
CA LEU A 18 -11.37 -6.32 16.79
C LEU A 18 -10.07 -7.13 16.92
N ASN A 19 -9.93 -8.13 16.05
CA ASN A 19 -8.78 -9.04 16.08
C ASN A 19 -7.49 -8.22 15.90
N ALA A 20 -6.47 -8.47 16.73
CA ALA A 20 -5.16 -7.81 16.64
C ALA A 20 -4.60 -7.81 15.19
N ARG A 21 -4.85 -8.89 14.42
CA ARG A 21 -4.47 -8.97 13.00
C ARG A 21 -5.06 -7.85 12.15
N PHE A 22 -6.32 -7.49 12.39
CA PHE A 22 -7.00 -6.41 11.65
C PHE A 22 -6.41 -5.04 12.00
N LEU A 23 -6.09 -4.82 13.28
CA LEU A 23 -5.44 -3.58 13.72
C LEU A 23 -4.04 -3.44 13.13
N THR A 24 -3.28 -4.54 13.01
CA THR A 24 -1.96 -4.55 12.36
C THR A 24 -2.04 -4.18 10.88
N VAL A 25 -3.05 -4.66 10.16
CA VAL A 25 -3.28 -4.24 8.76
C VAL A 25 -3.48 -2.73 8.71
N ILE A 26 -4.44 -2.20 9.48
CA ILE A 26 -4.76 -0.76 9.49
C ILE A 26 -3.55 0.11 9.88
N ALA A 27 -2.78 -0.32 10.89
CA ALA A 27 -1.63 0.42 11.39
C ALA A 27 -0.52 0.60 10.35
N ASN A 28 -0.45 -0.28 9.35
CA ASN A 28 0.58 -0.30 8.30
C ASN A 28 0.09 0.28 6.96
N LEU A 29 -1.18 0.67 6.83
CA LEU A 29 -1.70 1.27 5.59
C LEU A 29 -1.16 2.67 5.36
N THR A 30 -1.02 3.03 4.08
CA THR A 30 -0.72 4.38 3.65
C THR A 30 -1.99 5.12 3.24
N PRO A 31 -2.25 6.34 3.75
CA PRO A 31 -3.52 7.02 3.55
C PRO A 31 -3.73 7.60 2.14
N ASN A 32 -2.89 7.24 1.16
CA ASN A 32 -2.89 7.81 -0.19
C ASN A 32 -3.54 6.91 -1.27
N PHE A 33 -3.86 5.66 -0.96
CA PHE A 33 -4.55 4.76 -1.91
C PHE A 33 -6.07 4.80 -1.73
N ALA A 34 -6.81 4.75 -2.83
CA ALA A 34 -8.27 4.87 -2.83
C ALA A 34 -8.98 3.70 -2.12
N GLU A 35 -8.41 2.49 -2.19
CA GLU A 35 -8.95 1.30 -1.52
C GLU A 35 -8.72 1.35 0.00
N ASP A 36 -7.52 1.73 0.42
CA ASP A 36 -7.17 1.94 1.83
C ASP A 36 -8.05 3.04 2.46
N GLU A 37 -8.40 4.06 1.69
CA GLU A 37 -9.21 5.17 2.17
C GLU A 37 -10.60 4.74 2.66
N VAL A 38 -11.27 3.82 1.95
CA VAL A 38 -12.60 3.31 2.35
C VAL A 38 -12.50 2.55 3.67
N LEU A 39 -11.48 1.71 3.82
CA LEU A 39 -11.24 0.92 5.03
C LEU A 39 -10.84 1.81 6.22
N LEU A 40 -9.96 2.78 6.01
CA LEU A 40 -9.53 3.72 7.06
C LEU A 40 -10.69 4.59 7.53
N LEU A 41 -11.58 5.00 6.63
CA LEU A 41 -12.77 5.76 7.01
C LEU A 41 -13.82 4.93 7.72
N SER A 42 -14.01 3.66 7.34
CA SER A 42 -14.94 2.78 8.05
C SER A 42 -14.43 2.52 9.48
N TYR A 43 -13.14 2.25 9.65
CA TYR A 43 -12.54 2.11 10.97
C TYR A 43 -12.59 3.41 11.78
N TYR A 44 -12.33 4.57 11.17
CA TYR A 44 -12.51 5.86 11.84
C TYR A 44 -13.94 6.04 12.39
N LYS A 45 -14.97 5.68 11.61
CA LYS A 45 -16.37 5.75 12.06
C LYS A 45 -16.61 4.83 13.25
N GLN A 46 -16.03 3.64 13.23
CA GLN A 46 -16.11 2.70 14.35
C GLN A 46 -15.45 3.28 15.59
N VAL A 47 -14.19 3.75 15.51
CA VAL A 47 -13.48 4.42 16.60
C VAL A 47 -14.30 5.57 17.18
N ARG A 48 -14.95 6.37 16.33
CA ARG A 48 -15.82 7.46 16.79
C ARG A 48 -17.07 6.99 17.53
N ALA A 49 -17.60 5.83 17.16
CA ALA A 49 -18.76 5.23 17.81
C ALA A 49 -18.40 4.54 19.13
N THR A 50 -17.17 4.03 19.25
CA THR A 50 -16.75 3.18 20.37
C THR A 50 -15.89 3.91 21.40
N TRP A 51 -15.16 4.96 21.01
CA TRP A 51 -14.31 5.72 21.93
C TRP A 51 -15.06 6.89 22.54
N SER A 52 -14.69 7.20 23.78
CA SER A 52 -15.18 8.39 24.46
C SER A 52 -14.72 9.68 23.76
N THR A 53 -15.49 10.75 23.91
CA THR A 53 -15.15 12.05 23.32
C THR A 53 -13.83 12.62 23.86
N SER A 54 -13.48 12.29 25.11
CA SER A 54 -12.19 12.66 25.71
C SER A 54 -11.02 11.90 25.07
N ALA A 55 -11.15 10.59 24.85
CA ALA A 55 -10.12 9.77 24.19
C ALA A 55 -9.82 10.30 22.77
N ILE A 56 -10.87 10.62 22.01
CA ILE A 56 -10.73 11.21 20.67
C ILE A 56 -10.00 12.55 20.74
N LYS A 57 -10.41 13.47 21.63
CA LYS A 57 -9.77 14.77 21.80
C LYS A 57 -8.30 14.66 22.22
N ASN A 58 -7.98 13.70 23.10
CA ASN A 58 -6.62 13.45 23.55
C ASN A 58 -5.73 12.98 22.40
N LEU A 59 -6.19 12.03 21.59
CA LEU A 59 -5.45 11.57 20.41
C LEU A 59 -5.29 12.67 19.35
N GLN A 60 -6.33 13.50 19.14
CA GLN A 60 -6.22 14.68 18.27
C GLN A 60 -5.17 15.68 18.77
N LYS A 61 -5.13 15.93 20.07
CA LYS A 61 -4.14 16.83 20.70
C LYS A 61 -2.72 16.27 20.58
N ALA A 62 -2.55 14.97 20.80
CA ALA A 62 -1.25 14.29 20.70
C ALA A 62 -0.70 14.29 19.27
N THR A 63 -1.57 14.14 18.26
CA THR A 63 -1.17 14.03 16.85
C THR A 63 -1.22 15.35 16.08
N GLY A 64 -1.83 16.40 16.65
CA GLY A 64 -2.06 17.67 15.96
C GLY A 64 -3.07 17.61 14.81
N LEU A 65 -3.87 16.53 14.71
CA LEU A 65 -4.77 16.31 13.58
C LEU A 65 -6.11 17.05 13.73
N LYS A 66 -6.45 17.87 12.72
CA LYS A 66 -7.80 18.44 12.54
C LYS A 66 -8.67 17.49 11.72
N LEU A 67 -9.69 16.88 12.32
CA LEU A 67 -10.57 15.86 11.69
C LEU A 67 -11.59 16.43 10.70
N THR A 68 -11.40 17.65 10.21
CA THR A 68 -12.25 18.27 9.18
C THR A 68 -12.02 17.64 7.81
N ASN A 69 -10.77 17.34 7.47
CA ASN A 69 -10.38 16.73 6.19
C ASN A 69 -10.43 15.19 6.26
N LYS A 70 -10.88 14.56 5.16
CA LYS A 70 -10.87 13.12 4.92
C LYS A 70 -9.50 12.49 5.16
N LEU A 71 -8.43 13.10 4.63
CA LEU A 71 -7.06 12.61 4.82
C LEU A 71 -6.64 12.54 6.30
N ASN A 72 -7.02 13.55 7.09
CA ASN A 72 -6.71 13.58 8.52
C ASN A 72 -7.52 12.55 9.31
N ARG A 73 -8.73 12.20 8.86
CA ARG A 73 -9.52 11.11 9.44
C ARG A 73 -8.86 9.76 9.17
N CYS A 74 -8.33 9.54 7.97
CA CYS A 74 -7.58 8.33 7.64
C CYS A 74 -6.30 8.22 8.47
N ARG A 75 -5.53 9.30 8.61
CA ARG A 75 -4.35 9.34 9.49
C ARG A 75 -4.71 9.07 10.94
N PHE A 76 -5.82 9.64 11.42
CA PHE A 76 -6.32 9.38 12.77
C PHE A 76 -6.67 7.91 12.99
N ALA A 77 -7.34 7.26 12.01
CA ALA A 77 -7.61 5.82 12.05
C ALA A 77 -6.33 4.98 12.20
N ILE A 78 -5.27 5.31 11.47
CA ILE A 78 -3.97 4.62 11.58
C ILE A 78 -3.38 4.79 13.00
N TYR A 79 -3.38 6.02 13.54
CA TYR A 79 -2.89 6.26 14.90
C TYR A 79 -3.73 5.57 15.98
N ALA A 80 -5.05 5.53 15.81
CA ALA A 80 -5.95 4.84 16.72
C ALA A 80 -5.66 3.33 16.74
N ALA A 81 -5.44 2.72 15.57
CA ALA A 81 -5.07 1.31 15.48
C ALA A 81 -3.72 1.01 16.14
N LYS A 82 -2.70 1.87 15.93
CA LYS A 82 -1.39 1.75 16.59
C LYS A 82 -1.50 1.82 18.11
N LEU A 83 -2.29 2.77 18.62
CA LEU A 83 -2.52 2.91 20.06
C LEU A 83 -3.22 1.67 20.63
N GLN A 84 -4.22 1.14 19.93
CA GLN A 84 -4.95 -0.04 20.36
C GLN A 84 -4.06 -1.29 20.37
N LEU A 85 -3.18 -1.46 19.37
CA LEU A 85 -2.15 -2.51 19.38
C LEU A 85 -1.20 -2.38 20.56
N GLN A 86 -0.73 -1.16 20.85
CA GLN A 86 0.17 -0.91 21.97
C GLN A 86 -0.49 -1.28 23.31
N LEU A 87 -1.77 -0.93 23.49
CA LEU A 87 -2.53 -1.30 24.69
C LEU A 87 -2.65 -2.83 24.83
N MET A 88 -2.97 -3.53 23.73
CA MET A 88 -3.03 -4.99 23.72
C MET A 88 -1.67 -5.64 24.02
N SER A 89 -0.56 -5.03 23.61
CA SER A 89 0.78 -5.49 23.95
C SER A 89 1.16 -5.21 25.40
N SER A 90 0.74 -4.07 25.96
CA SER A 90 1.03 -3.71 27.36
C SER A 90 0.22 -4.54 28.36
N GLU A 91 -1.01 -4.93 28.03
CA GLU A 91 -1.82 -5.84 28.87
C GLU A 91 -1.21 -7.25 28.97
N GLY A 92 -0.22 -7.59 28.12
CA GLY A 92 0.53 -8.84 28.18
C GLY A 92 1.90 -8.76 28.89
N CYS A 93 2.31 -7.59 29.39
CA CYS A 93 3.65 -7.37 29.96
C CYS A 93 3.62 -6.44 31.18
N GLU A 94 2.88 -6.81 32.22
CA GLU A 94 3.32 -6.47 33.58
C GLU A 94 4.37 -7.51 34.00
N ASN A 95 5.63 -7.30 33.61
CA ASN A 95 6.82 -7.67 34.39
C ASN A 95 8.11 -7.21 33.69
N ASN A 96 8.82 -6.32 34.39
CA ASN A 96 10.27 -6.06 34.35
C ASN A 96 10.88 -5.18 33.24
N GLN A 97 11.37 -4.04 33.74
CA GLN A 97 12.79 -3.63 33.79
C GLN A 97 13.22 -2.38 33.01
N ASP A 98 13.60 -1.39 33.83
CA ASP A 98 14.49 -0.27 33.58
C ASP A 98 15.78 -0.67 32.84
N PHE A 99 16.18 0.14 31.86
CA PHE A 99 17.55 0.19 31.36
C PHE A 99 18.06 1.63 31.38
N HIS A 100 19.05 1.88 32.26
CA HIS A 100 19.84 3.10 32.28
C HIS A 100 20.88 3.08 31.14
N GLN A 101 20.84 4.09 30.27
CA GLN A 101 21.93 4.41 29.33
C GLN A 101 23.09 5.10 30.07
N LYS A 102 24.30 4.55 29.94
CA LYS A 102 25.57 5.17 30.36
C LYS A 102 26.43 5.40 29.12
N GLN A 103 26.74 6.66 28.84
CA GLN A 103 27.64 7.09 27.77
C GLN A 103 29.11 6.77 28.12
N LEU A 104 29.88 6.33 27.12
CA LEU A 104 31.32 6.13 27.19
C LEU A 104 32.07 7.43 26.84
N PRO A 105 33.21 7.74 27.49
CA PRO A 105 34.04 8.88 27.15
C PRO A 105 35.01 8.55 26.00
N VAL A 106 35.16 9.50 25.09
CA VAL A 106 36.13 9.49 24.00
C VAL A 106 37.48 9.93 24.54
N THR A 107 38.46 9.03 24.60
CA THR A 107 39.86 9.34 24.88
C THR A 107 40.60 9.61 23.58
N SER A 108 40.89 10.88 23.32
CA SER A 108 41.82 11.35 22.30
C SER A 108 43.26 11.18 22.81
N PHE A 109 44.02 10.25 22.22
CA PHE A 109 45.45 10.07 22.45
C PHE A 109 46.25 10.82 21.39
N SER A 110 46.95 11.87 21.80
CA SER A 110 47.98 12.55 21.01
C SER A 110 49.31 11.84 21.21
N ARG A 111 49.95 11.49 20.10
CA ARG A 111 51.24 10.79 20.00
C ARG A 111 52.35 11.82 19.81
N GLU A 112 53.27 11.90 20.76
CA GLU A 112 54.61 12.46 20.56
C GLU A 112 55.61 11.32 20.66
N GLU A 113 56.44 11.20 19.62
CA GLU A 113 57.56 10.27 19.52
C GLU A 113 58.80 10.95 20.10
N ASP A 114 59.54 10.27 20.97
CA ASP A 114 61.00 10.44 21.00
C ASP A 114 61.73 9.28 21.73
N ASN A 115 62.56 8.60 20.94
CA ASN A 115 63.90 8.05 21.19
C ASN A 115 64.23 7.12 22.38
N ASN A 116 64.53 5.86 22.00
CA ASN A 116 65.65 5.00 22.42
C ASN A 116 65.86 4.67 23.91
N SER A 117 65.40 3.49 24.34
CA SER A 117 66.09 2.62 25.31
C SER A 117 65.55 1.20 25.20
N ILE A 118 66.43 0.22 24.93
CA ILE A 118 66.09 -1.20 24.95
C ILE A 118 66.10 -1.64 26.41
N THR A 119 64.92 -1.62 27.02
CA THR A 119 64.61 -2.34 28.26
C THR A 119 63.91 -3.65 27.91
N PRO A 120 64.11 -4.74 28.68
CA PRO A 120 63.41 -5.99 28.45
C PRO A 120 61.91 -5.74 28.64
N VAL A 121 61.17 -5.70 27.53
CA VAL A 121 59.72 -5.53 27.51
C VAL A 121 59.16 -6.72 28.26
N SER A 122 58.60 -6.45 29.44
CA SER A 122 58.01 -7.44 30.31
C SER A 122 56.87 -8.16 29.59
N GLU A 123 56.86 -9.50 29.63
CA GLU A 123 55.78 -10.35 29.12
C GLU A 123 54.39 -9.91 29.63
N GLU A 124 54.34 -9.19 30.75
CA GLU A 124 53.14 -8.58 31.33
C GLU A 124 52.48 -7.54 30.40
N VAL A 125 53.24 -6.75 29.64
CA VAL A 125 52.65 -5.72 28.74
C VAL A 125 51.95 -6.37 27.55
N PHE A 126 52.55 -7.42 26.97
CA PHE A 126 51.98 -8.16 25.85
C PHE A 126 50.70 -8.91 26.25
N THR A 127 50.65 -9.47 27.47
CA THR A 127 49.45 -10.16 27.96
C THR A 127 48.29 -9.22 28.26
N ILE A 128 48.54 -7.94 28.58
CA ILE A 128 47.49 -6.94 28.77
C ILE A 128 46.84 -6.56 27.43
N GLU A 129 47.65 -6.29 26.40
CA GLU A 129 47.14 -5.91 25.07
C GLU A 129 46.32 -7.03 24.42
N VAL A 130 46.76 -8.29 24.55
CA VAL A 130 46.00 -9.45 24.06
C VAL A 130 44.66 -9.62 24.78
N LYS A 131 44.59 -9.35 26.09
CA LYS A 131 43.32 -9.41 26.85
C LYS A 131 42.34 -8.32 26.43
N GLU A 132 42.85 -7.12 26.13
CA GLU A 132 42.02 -6.02 25.64
C GLU A 132 41.45 -6.33 24.26
N GLN A 133 42.27 -6.84 23.33
CA GLN A 133 41.80 -7.29 22.02
C GLN A 133 40.76 -8.42 22.12
N LEU A 134 40.95 -9.36 23.06
CA LEU A 134 39.98 -10.44 23.32
C LEU A 134 38.63 -9.88 23.80
N LEU A 135 38.64 -8.90 24.70
CA LEU A 135 37.43 -8.23 25.18
C LEU A 135 36.69 -7.50 24.05
N ILE A 136 37.42 -6.79 23.19
CA ILE A 136 36.84 -6.11 22.02
C ILE A 136 36.20 -7.13 21.07
N ALA A 137 36.88 -8.24 20.79
CA ALA A 137 36.36 -9.29 19.94
C ALA A 137 35.10 -9.94 20.53
N GLN A 138 35.06 -10.17 21.84
CA GLN A 138 33.88 -10.71 22.53
C GLN A 138 32.67 -9.77 22.41
N GLU A 139 32.87 -8.46 22.58
CA GLU A 139 31.79 -7.48 22.43
C GLU A 139 31.30 -7.41 20.97
N GLN A 140 32.21 -7.48 19.99
CA GLN A 140 31.85 -7.53 18.58
C GLN A 140 31.05 -8.79 18.22
N ILE A 141 31.44 -9.96 18.74
CA ILE A 141 30.68 -11.21 18.56
C ILE A 141 29.26 -11.04 19.08
N LYS A 142 29.09 -10.48 20.28
CA LYS A 142 27.78 -10.25 20.89
C LYS A 142 26.89 -9.31 20.06
N ILE A 143 27.47 -8.26 19.48
CA ILE A 143 26.75 -7.34 18.59
C ILE A 143 26.31 -8.08 17.31
N LEU A 144 27.19 -8.89 16.71
CA LEU A 144 26.88 -9.65 15.50
C LEU A 144 25.80 -10.71 15.77
N GLU A 145 25.84 -11.40 16.91
CA GLU A 145 24.81 -12.35 17.32
C GLU A 145 23.44 -11.69 17.44
N SER A 146 23.37 -10.50 18.07
CA SER A 146 22.12 -9.74 18.14
C SER A 146 21.60 -9.34 16.76
N GLN A 147 22.49 -8.88 15.86
CA GLN A 147 22.10 -8.52 14.50
C GLN A 147 21.61 -9.74 13.70
N LEU A 148 22.23 -10.90 13.90
CA LEU A 148 21.85 -12.14 13.23
C LEU A 148 20.45 -12.57 13.67
N GLN A 149 20.16 -12.52 14.97
CA GLN A 149 18.84 -12.84 15.53
C GLN A 149 17.73 -11.90 15.01
N ASP A 150 18.01 -10.60 14.87
CA ASP A 150 17.08 -9.64 14.28
C ASP A 150 16.81 -9.97 12.80
N LYS A 151 17.84 -10.39 12.06
CA LYS A 151 17.72 -10.78 10.65
C LYS A 151 16.93 -12.07 10.46
N GLU A 152 17.13 -13.07 11.32
CA GLU A 152 16.34 -14.30 11.31
C GLU A 152 14.86 -14.01 11.55
N SER A 153 14.57 -13.18 12.56
CA SER A 153 13.19 -12.75 12.86
C SER A 153 12.56 -12.00 11.68
N GLN A 154 13.34 -11.19 10.96
CA GLN A 154 12.89 -10.48 9.77
C GLN A 154 12.57 -11.44 8.61
N ILE A 155 13.42 -12.45 8.38
CA ILE A 155 13.22 -13.47 7.33
C ILE A 155 11.95 -14.29 7.62
N GLU A 156 11.76 -14.76 8.86
CA GLU A 156 10.58 -15.55 9.23
C GLU A 156 9.27 -14.75 9.04
N SER A 157 9.31 -13.45 9.35
CA SER A 157 8.20 -12.53 9.10
C SER A 157 7.89 -12.40 7.61
N GLN A 158 8.91 -12.26 6.77
CA GLN A 158 8.76 -12.15 5.32
C GLN A 158 8.25 -13.45 4.69
N GLU A 159 8.77 -14.61 5.10
CA GLU A 159 8.28 -15.91 4.64
C GLU A 159 6.80 -16.10 5.00
N SER A 160 6.40 -15.70 6.22
CA SER A 160 5.01 -15.75 6.64
C SER A 160 4.11 -14.85 5.80
N GLN A 161 4.57 -13.65 5.42
CA GLN A 161 3.84 -12.75 4.53
C GLN A 161 3.73 -13.30 3.10
N LEU A 162 4.82 -13.84 2.54
CA LEU A 162 4.82 -14.47 1.23
C LEU A 162 3.84 -15.64 1.18
N LYS A 163 3.86 -16.51 2.20
CA LYS A 163 2.93 -17.64 2.32
C LYS A 163 1.47 -17.19 2.42
N GLN A 164 1.19 -16.08 3.11
CA GLN A 164 -0.15 -15.49 3.13
C GLN A 164 -0.57 -14.95 1.76
N SER A 165 0.34 -14.30 1.04
CA SER A 165 0.10 -13.79 -0.31
C SER A 165 -0.12 -14.91 -1.33
N GLU A 166 0.64 -16.00 -1.23
CA GLU A 166 0.45 -17.21 -2.05
C GLU A 166 -0.93 -17.82 -1.80
N ASN A 167 -1.31 -17.98 -0.54
CA ASN A 167 -2.64 -18.48 -0.18
C ASN A 167 -3.74 -17.57 -0.74
N PHE A 168 -3.58 -16.26 -0.66
CA PHE A 168 -4.53 -15.31 -1.23
C PHE A 168 -4.62 -15.44 -2.75
N SER A 169 -3.49 -15.57 -3.44
CA SER A 169 -3.42 -15.75 -4.90
C SER A 169 -4.08 -17.04 -5.34
N VAL A 170 -3.86 -18.14 -4.61
CA VAL A 170 -4.53 -19.42 -4.84
C VAL A 170 -6.04 -19.29 -4.62
N LEU A 171 -6.47 -18.60 -3.57
CA LEU A 171 -7.91 -18.38 -3.29
C LEU A 171 -8.60 -17.49 -4.35
N LEU A 172 -7.88 -16.53 -4.94
CA LEU A 172 -8.35 -15.75 -6.08
C LEU A 172 -8.47 -16.61 -7.35
N LEU A 173 -7.42 -17.37 -7.69
CA LEU A 173 -7.38 -18.21 -8.88
C LEU A 173 -8.37 -19.38 -8.83
N THR A 174 -8.64 -19.92 -7.64
CA THR A 174 -9.62 -21.00 -7.43
C THR A 174 -11.06 -20.49 -7.35
N ASN A 175 -11.32 -19.21 -7.63
CA ASN A 175 -12.63 -18.57 -7.55
C ASN A 175 -13.32 -18.74 -6.18
N ARG A 176 -12.53 -18.92 -5.10
CA ARG A 176 -13.04 -19.09 -3.74
C ARG A 176 -13.28 -17.76 -3.03
N LEU A 177 -12.57 -16.71 -3.43
CA LEU A 177 -12.76 -15.36 -2.90
C LEU A 177 -13.71 -14.51 -3.73
N LEU A 178 -13.63 -14.63 -5.06
CA LEU A 178 -14.47 -13.89 -5.99
C LEU A 178 -15.13 -14.89 -6.93
N ALA A 179 -16.43 -14.74 -7.16
CA ALA A 179 -17.12 -15.48 -8.20
C ALA A 179 -16.44 -15.19 -9.55
N PRO A 180 -16.33 -16.17 -10.45
CA PRO A 180 -15.81 -15.92 -11.78
C PRO A 180 -16.69 -14.85 -12.45
N GLY A 181 -16.05 -13.86 -13.07
CA GLY A 181 -16.77 -12.84 -13.82
C GLY A 181 -17.66 -13.47 -14.89
N MET A 182 -18.74 -12.79 -15.26
CA MET A 182 -19.57 -13.20 -16.39
C MET A 182 -18.67 -13.31 -17.65
N PRO A 183 -18.77 -14.41 -18.44
CA PRO A 183 -17.97 -14.56 -19.64
C PRO A 183 -18.28 -13.41 -20.62
N LEU A 184 -17.26 -12.97 -21.34
CA LEU A 184 -17.41 -11.97 -22.39
C LEU A 184 -17.96 -12.64 -23.66
N ASN A 185 -18.78 -11.91 -24.40
CA ASN A 185 -19.45 -12.40 -25.61
C ASN A 185 -18.66 -12.13 -26.91
N GLY A 186 -17.48 -11.49 -26.83
CA GLY A 186 -16.63 -11.16 -27.97
C GLY A 186 -16.97 -9.84 -28.68
N THR A 187 -18.03 -9.13 -28.24
CA THR A 187 -18.40 -7.81 -28.83
C THR A 187 -17.29 -6.77 -28.63
N GLU A 188 -16.47 -6.91 -27.59
CA GLU A 188 -15.30 -6.06 -27.33
C GLU A 188 -14.30 -6.05 -28.50
N GLU A 189 -14.27 -7.11 -29.31
CA GLU A 189 -13.42 -7.22 -30.49
C GLU A 189 -14.06 -6.68 -31.78
N SER A 190 -15.30 -6.20 -31.72
CA SER A 190 -15.95 -5.59 -32.89
C SER A 190 -15.23 -4.32 -33.33
N PRO A 191 -15.19 -3.99 -34.63
CA PRO A 191 -14.47 -2.81 -35.12
C PRO A 191 -14.85 -1.50 -34.41
N ALA A 192 -16.14 -1.32 -34.11
CA ALA A 192 -16.65 -0.17 -33.38
C ALA A 192 -16.13 -0.14 -31.93
N MET A 193 -16.16 -1.26 -31.21
CA MET A 193 -15.66 -1.31 -29.82
C MET A 193 -14.14 -1.17 -29.76
N ARG A 194 -13.40 -1.70 -30.75
CA ARG A 194 -11.95 -1.53 -30.86
C ARG A 194 -11.54 -0.07 -31.06
N ILE A 195 -12.33 0.75 -31.78
CA ILE A 195 -12.11 2.21 -31.84
C ILE A 195 -12.21 2.83 -30.45
N LEU A 196 -13.11 2.34 -29.60
CA LEU A 196 -13.26 2.76 -28.20
C LEU A 196 -12.32 2.04 -27.22
N GLY A 197 -11.33 1.28 -27.71
CA GLY A 197 -10.32 0.60 -26.88
C GLY A 197 -10.80 -0.70 -26.24
N SER A 198 -11.75 -1.40 -26.87
CA SER A 198 -12.28 -2.70 -26.44
C SER A 198 -12.76 -2.75 -24.98
N PRO A 199 -13.65 -1.83 -24.55
CA PRO A 199 -14.05 -1.74 -23.15
C PRO A 199 -14.88 -2.94 -22.71
N LYS A 200 -14.51 -3.54 -21.57
CA LYS A 200 -15.25 -4.65 -20.94
C LYS A 200 -16.27 -4.15 -19.94
N THR A 201 -15.97 -3.00 -19.32
CA THR A 201 -16.81 -2.35 -18.32
C THR A 201 -17.15 -0.92 -18.73
N LEU A 202 -18.19 -0.36 -18.08
CA LEU A 202 -18.58 1.02 -18.32
C LEU A 202 -17.49 2.01 -17.90
N THR A 203 -16.80 1.71 -16.80
CA THR A 203 -15.68 2.50 -16.30
C THR A 203 -14.53 2.51 -17.29
N GLU A 204 -14.21 1.37 -17.92
CA GLU A 204 -13.20 1.30 -18.98
C GLU A 204 -13.62 2.12 -20.21
N LEU A 205 -14.88 2.07 -20.63
CA LEU A 205 -15.39 2.90 -21.73
C LEU A 205 -15.15 4.40 -21.45
N GLU A 206 -15.47 4.87 -20.24
CA GLU A 206 -15.28 6.27 -19.83
C GLU A 206 -13.80 6.66 -19.69
N ALA A 207 -12.95 5.73 -19.24
CA ALA A 207 -11.50 5.94 -19.18
C ALA A 207 -10.90 6.04 -20.59
N ASN A 208 -11.22 5.08 -21.46
CA ASN A 208 -10.74 5.03 -22.83
C ASN A 208 -11.16 6.25 -23.63
N TYR A 209 -12.41 6.70 -23.50
CA TYR A 209 -12.90 7.89 -24.18
C TYR A 209 -12.15 9.16 -23.74
N ARG A 210 -11.83 9.29 -22.44
CA ARG A 210 -11.01 10.42 -21.94
C ARG A 210 -9.61 10.41 -22.53
N GLU A 211 -8.99 9.24 -22.67
CA GLU A 211 -7.68 9.12 -23.32
C GLU A 211 -7.75 9.44 -24.83
N LEU A 212 -8.79 8.97 -25.50
CA LEU A 212 -9.01 9.26 -26.91
C LEU A 212 -9.22 10.76 -27.18
N ILE A 213 -9.98 11.46 -26.34
CA ILE A 213 -10.15 12.92 -26.46
C ILE A 213 -8.79 13.63 -26.42
N LYS A 214 -7.89 13.25 -25.52
CA LYS A 214 -6.56 13.88 -25.42
C LYS A 214 -5.72 13.72 -26.67
N ARG A 215 -5.89 12.59 -27.39
CA ARG A 215 -5.06 12.21 -28.54
C ARG A 215 -5.63 12.67 -29.88
N GLU A 216 -6.95 12.58 -30.03
CA GLU A 216 -7.64 12.79 -31.30
C GLU A 216 -8.34 14.16 -31.38
N HIS A 217 -8.16 15.03 -30.38
CA HIS A 217 -8.65 16.41 -30.47
C HIS A 217 -8.05 17.10 -31.71
N PRO A 218 -8.85 17.86 -32.50
CA PRO A 218 -8.35 18.52 -33.72
C PRO A 218 -7.08 19.36 -33.51
N ASP A 219 -6.95 20.01 -32.35
CA ASP A 219 -5.80 20.87 -32.01
C ASP A 219 -4.51 20.10 -31.70
N VAL A 220 -4.60 18.81 -31.36
CA VAL A 220 -3.46 17.99 -30.88
C VAL A 220 -3.14 16.83 -31.83
N SER A 221 -4.11 16.47 -32.68
CA SER A 221 -4.03 15.31 -33.55
C SER A 221 -2.90 15.46 -34.60
N PRO A 222 -2.15 14.40 -34.89
CA PRO A 222 -1.09 14.43 -35.92
C PRO A 222 -1.63 14.31 -37.35
N PHE A 223 -2.96 14.26 -37.54
CA PHE A 223 -3.59 14.16 -38.85
C PHE A 223 -3.93 15.56 -39.40
N ALA A 224 -4.12 15.65 -40.72
CA ALA A 224 -4.63 16.87 -41.34
C ALA A 224 -5.98 17.28 -40.71
N GLU A 225 -6.21 18.60 -40.59
CA GLU A 225 -7.33 19.20 -39.86
C GLU A 225 -8.69 18.58 -40.21
N GLU A 226 -9.02 18.49 -41.51
CA GLU A 226 -10.28 17.89 -41.97
C GLU A 226 -10.46 16.44 -41.51
N LYS A 227 -9.37 15.66 -41.53
CA LYS A 227 -9.38 14.25 -41.10
C LYS A 227 -9.48 14.15 -39.59
N ALA A 228 -8.80 15.01 -38.84
CA ALA A 228 -8.86 15.07 -37.39
C ALA A 228 -10.27 15.42 -36.90
N ILE A 229 -10.90 16.44 -37.48
CA ILE A 229 -12.29 16.84 -37.19
C ILE A 229 -13.24 15.68 -37.48
N SER A 230 -13.13 15.05 -38.64
CA SER A 230 -14.02 13.94 -39.04
C SER A 230 -13.87 12.73 -38.11
N ARG A 231 -12.63 12.38 -37.73
CA ARG A 231 -12.34 11.30 -36.77
C ARG A 231 -12.91 11.61 -35.40
N PHE A 232 -12.68 12.82 -34.90
CA PHE A 232 -13.14 13.26 -33.59
C PHE A 232 -14.68 13.26 -33.50
N ALA A 233 -15.35 13.77 -34.53
CA ALA A 233 -16.81 13.76 -34.63
C ALA A 233 -17.38 12.33 -34.64
N TYR A 234 -16.78 11.44 -35.43
CA TYR A 234 -17.17 10.03 -35.49
C TYR A 234 -16.99 9.34 -34.14
N MET A 235 -15.81 9.46 -33.53
CA MET A 235 -15.49 8.91 -32.21
C MET A 235 -16.48 9.39 -31.14
N ARG A 236 -16.79 10.69 -31.10
CA ARG A 236 -17.75 11.26 -30.15
C ARG A 236 -19.16 10.72 -30.35
N SER A 237 -19.60 10.60 -31.60
CA SER A 237 -20.90 10.01 -31.94
C SER A 237 -20.96 8.54 -31.50
N LEU A 238 -19.90 7.79 -31.79
CA LEU A 238 -19.78 6.38 -31.44
C LEU A 238 -19.85 6.19 -29.92
N TYR A 239 -19.04 6.95 -29.15
CA TYR A 239 -19.10 6.93 -27.69
C TYR A 239 -20.50 7.25 -27.15
N ARG A 240 -21.15 8.29 -27.67
CA ARG A 240 -22.51 8.68 -27.23
C ARG A 240 -23.50 7.53 -27.41
N ILE A 241 -23.53 6.92 -28.60
CA ILE A 241 -24.43 5.80 -28.91
C ILE A 241 -24.12 4.60 -28.01
N THR A 242 -22.85 4.23 -27.89
CA THR A 242 -22.43 3.10 -27.04
C THR A 242 -22.77 3.35 -25.57
N ARG A 243 -22.66 4.58 -25.09
CA ARG A 243 -22.99 4.96 -23.70
C ARG A 243 -24.49 4.89 -23.44
N GLU A 244 -25.30 5.38 -24.38
CA GLU A 244 -26.77 5.39 -24.32
C GLU A 244 -27.32 3.96 -24.31
N HIS A 245 -26.80 3.10 -25.19
CA HIS A 245 -27.22 1.70 -25.34
C HIS A 245 -26.31 0.70 -24.62
N TRP A 246 -25.58 1.13 -23.57
CA TRP A 246 -24.57 0.30 -22.92
C TRP A 246 -25.15 -1.03 -22.39
N GLN A 247 -26.38 -1.01 -21.88
CA GLN A 247 -27.00 -2.22 -21.31
C GLN A 247 -27.22 -3.33 -22.35
N GLU A 248 -27.35 -2.98 -23.64
CA GLU A 248 -27.54 -3.92 -24.76
C GLU A 248 -26.22 -4.27 -25.46
N LEU A 249 -25.24 -3.37 -25.40
CA LEU A 249 -23.96 -3.49 -26.10
C LEU A 249 -22.83 -4.03 -25.23
N LYS A 250 -22.98 -4.04 -23.89
CA LYS A 250 -21.90 -4.47 -22.98
C LYS A 250 -21.48 -5.92 -23.27
N PRO A 251 -20.17 -6.25 -23.22
CA PRO A 251 -19.66 -7.58 -23.52
C PRO A 251 -20.18 -8.73 -22.65
N THR A 252 -20.83 -8.44 -21.51
CA THR A 252 -21.38 -9.46 -20.61
C THR A 252 -22.82 -9.86 -20.91
N VAL A 253 -23.46 -9.26 -21.92
CA VAL A 253 -24.83 -9.59 -22.33
C VAL A 253 -24.85 -10.85 -23.18
N SER A 254 -25.80 -11.74 -22.92
CA SER A 254 -26.06 -12.88 -23.80
C SER A 254 -26.60 -12.37 -25.14
N ILE A 255 -25.84 -12.62 -26.22
CA ILE A 255 -26.23 -12.30 -27.59
C ILE A 255 -26.20 -13.56 -28.46
N SER A 256 -26.95 -13.55 -29.56
CA SER A 256 -26.90 -14.65 -30.52
C SER A 256 -25.62 -14.58 -31.36
N GLN A 257 -25.13 -15.74 -31.83
CA GLN A 257 -23.97 -15.81 -32.72
C GLN A 257 -24.15 -14.96 -34.00
N ARG A 258 -25.38 -14.94 -34.55
CA ARG A 258 -25.72 -14.13 -35.73
C ARG A 258 -25.56 -12.63 -35.46
N GLU A 259 -25.93 -12.18 -34.27
CA GLU A 259 -25.77 -10.78 -33.88
C GLU A 259 -24.29 -10.43 -33.67
N LEU A 260 -23.53 -11.31 -33.01
CA LEU A 260 -22.09 -11.14 -32.87
C LEU A 260 -21.41 -11.00 -34.23
N GLU A 261 -21.70 -11.90 -35.18
CA GLU A 261 -21.17 -11.82 -36.54
C GLU A 261 -21.54 -10.52 -37.25
N LYS A 262 -22.78 -10.04 -37.06
CA LYS A 262 -23.23 -8.75 -37.59
C LYS A 262 -22.39 -7.60 -37.02
N ARG A 263 -22.12 -7.60 -35.71
CA ARG A 263 -21.28 -6.61 -35.04
C ARG A 263 -19.83 -6.68 -35.53
N MET A 264 -19.29 -7.88 -35.74
CA MET A 264 -17.92 -8.08 -36.26
C MET A 264 -17.76 -7.64 -37.72
N LYS A 265 -18.80 -7.80 -38.53
CA LYS A 265 -18.81 -7.38 -39.94
C LYS A 265 -19.22 -5.91 -40.14
N ALA A 266 -19.52 -5.18 -39.06
CA ALA A 266 -19.91 -3.78 -39.15
C ALA A 266 -18.76 -2.95 -39.74
N THR A 267 -19.05 -2.21 -40.82
CA THR A 267 -18.07 -1.35 -41.45
C THR A 267 -17.90 -0.08 -40.62
N VAL A 268 -16.65 0.29 -40.39
CA VAL A 268 -16.26 1.53 -39.72
C VAL A 268 -15.47 2.39 -40.70
N PRO A 269 -15.68 3.72 -40.70
CA PRO A 269 -15.01 4.62 -41.65
C PRO A 269 -13.50 4.75 -41.42
N PHE A 270 -13.02 4.35 -40.24
CA PHE A 270 -11.63 4.43 -39.84
C PHE A 270 -11.16 3.10 -39.26
N SER A 271 -9.92 2.71 -39.56
CA SER A 271 -9.33 1.50 -38.96
C SER A 271 -9.20 1.67 -37.43
N PRO A 272 -9.64 0.69 -36.63
CA PRO A 272 -9.54 0.76 -35.17
C PRO A 272 -8.12 0.95 -34.65
N GLU A 273 -7.14 0.30 -35.29
CA GLU A 273 -5.73 0.37 -34.93
C GLU A 273 -5.19 1.81 -34.99
N SER A 274 -5.72 2.62 -35.90
CA SER A 274 -5.28 4.00 -36.08
C SER A 274 -5.53 4.93 -34.88
N PHE A 275 -6.42 4.55 -33.96
CA PHE A 275 -6.74 5.33 -32.74
C PHE A 275 -5.85 4.98 -31.55
N TRP A 276 -5.22 3.79 -31.57
CA TRP A 276 -4.51 3.23 -30.43
C TRP A 276 -3.06 2.84 -30.72
N ALA A 277 -2.64 2.88 -31.99
CA ALA A 277 -1.25 2.65 -32.36
C ALA A 277 -0.33 3.61 -31.57
N MET A 278 0.59 3.03 -30.81
CA MET A 278 1.64 3.79 -30.15
C MET A 278 2.48 4.45 -31.25
N LYS A 279 2.54 5.79 -31.23
CA LYS A 279 3.57 6.55 -31.92
C LYS A 279 4.70 6.83 -30.95
#